data_AF-A0A8J3BNS1-F1
#
_entry.id   AF-A0A8J3BNS1-F1
#
_cell.length_a   1.000
_cell.length_b   1.000
_cell.length_c   1.000
_cell.angle_alpha   90.00
_cell.angle_beta   90.00
_cell.angle_gamma   90.00
#
_symmetry.space_group_name_H-M   'P 1'
#
loop_
_entity.id
_entity.type
_entity.pdbx_description
1 polymer ?
#
loop_
_entity_poly.entity_id
_entity_poly.type
_entity_poly.pdbx_seq_one_letter_code
_entity_poly.pdbx_strand_id
1 'polypeptide(L)'
;MPRAASPSVRRRRLGAELRRLREGAGLTGDQVVEMIGWASSSKISRIENGRSRADLGDILDLLDLYGTTGPLREQLVAIARDAGNSRGWMRAYPSMTPQQRSYAELEVGCSMIREYAQQILPGLIQTPGYARWRILGGRPSGPDDLEAEVAARAARTSLLHVENDPPVYEAILEESAFSRRVAPPDVLADQLEHLHALADLPHVTLRLLAPEVVVGPWYVPATSFSIYQFVDPDDPGTVAVEALARDHLLSDGSSLREYLSAFGWLREAARSPAATREWFAQAARAARASAPSTPQLDSPSSPDGESAGRPAKPPAPRGPDSRITAPTA
;
A
#
# COMPACT_ATOMS: atom_id res chain seq x y z
N MET A 1 -8.51 -19.45 -13.49
CA MET A 1 -8.38 -19.77 -12.04
C MET A 1 -9.21 -18.74 -11.28
N PRO A 2 -9.97 -19.12 -10.25
CA PRO A 2 -10.70 -18.15 -9.41
C PRO A 2 -9.74 -17.14 -8.80
N ARG A 3 -10.17 -15.88 -8.64
CA ARG A 3 -9.36 -14.83 -8.00
C ARG A 3 -8.92 -15.27 -6.60
N ALA A 4 -7.62 -15.19 -6.34
CA ALA A 4 -7.06 -15.57 -5.04
C ALA A 4 -7.48 -14.54 -3.97
N ALA A 5 -7.86 -14.99 -2.78
CA ALA A 5 -8.26 -14.08 -1.72
C ALA A 5 -7.09 -13.27 -1.17
N SER A 6 -7.38 -12.06 -0.66
CA SER A 6 -6.37 -11.15 -0.10
C SER A 6 -5.76 -11.74 1.18
N PRO A 7 -4.44 -12.06 1.21
CA PRO A 7 -3.82 -12.63 2.39
C PRO A 7 -3.85 -11.72 3.61
N SER A 8 -3.71 -10.40 3.43
CA SER A 8 -3.70 -9.45 4.55
C SER A 8 -5.08 -9.29 5.17
N VAL A 9 -6.13 -9.28 4.34
CA VAL A 9 -7.52 -9.13 4.79
C VAL A 9 -7.96 -10.39 5.53
N ARG A 10 -7.67 -11.57 4.98
CA ARG A 10 -7.97 -12.85 5.64
C ARG A 10 -7.28 -13.01 6.98
N ARG A 11 -6.02 -12.57 7.11
CA ARG A 11 -5.32 -12.54 8.41
C ARG A 11 -6.01 -11.61 9.40
N ARG A 12 -6.47 -10.44 8.96
CA ARG A 12 -7.19 -9.48 9.83
C ARG A 12 -8.56 -10.00 10.25
N ARG A 13 -9.32 -10.61 9.33
CA ARG A 13 -10.60 -11.28 9.64
C ARG A 13 -10.40 -12.41 10.65
N LEU A 14 -9.42 -13.28 10.42
CA LEU A 14 -9.07 -14.35 11.36
C LEU A 14 -8.71 -13.78 12.75
N GLY A 15 -7.84 -12.77 12.80
CA GLY A 15 -7.45 -12.12 14.05
C GLY A 15 -8.63 -11.49 14.80
N ALA A 16 -9.55 -10.84 14.09
CA ALA A 16 -10.75 -10.24 14.66
C ALA A 16 -11.69 -11.30 15.27
N GLU A 17 -11.91 -12.42 14.56
CA GLU A 17 -12.72 -13.52 15.09
C GLU A 17 -12.07 -14.19 16.30
N LEU A 18 -10.75 -14.42 16.27
CA LEU A 18 -10.02 -14.95 17.43
C LEU A 18 -10.14 -14.03 18.64
N ARG A 19 -10.02 -12.72 18.43
CA ARG A 19 -10.21 -11.73 19.49
C ARG A 19 -11.63 -11.78 20.07
N ARG A 20 -12.65 -11.86 19.19
CA ARG A 20 -14.05 -11.97 19.60
C ARG A 20 -14.29 -13.23 20.42
N LEU A 21 -13.71 -14.36 20.03
CA LEU A 21 -13.78 -15.62 20.75
C LEU A 21 -13.08 -15.54 22.12
N ARG A 22 -11.89 -14.93 22.18
CA ARG A 22 -11.17 -14.68 23.43
C ARG A 22 -11.98 -13.83 24.41
N GLU A 23 -12.52 -12.71 23.92
CA GLU A 23 -13.34 -11.80 24.72
C GLU A 23 -14.66 -12.48 25.17
N GLY A 24 -15.27 -13.30 24.31
CA GLY A 24 -16.44 -14.11 24.64
C GLY A 24 -16.16 -15.20 25.68
N ALA A 25 -14.93 -15.73 25.71
CA ALA A 25 -14.44 -16.64 26.75
C ALA A 25 -14.02 -15.91 28.05
N GLY A 26 -14.06 -14.57 28.08
CA GLY A 26 -13.66 -13.76 29.23
C GLY A 26 -12.16 -13.75 29.53
N LEU A 27 -11.31 -14.10 28.55
CA LEU A 27 -9.88 -14.25 28.74
C LEU A 27 -9.10 -12.99 28.34
N THR A 28 -8.07 -12.64 29.11
CA THR A 28 -7.08 -11.63 28.72
C THR A 28 -5.99 -12.24 27.82
N GLY A 29 -5.27 -11.39 27.09
CA GLY A 29 -4.15 -11.86 26.25
C GLY A 29 -3.05 -12.54 27.08
N ASP A 30 -2.78 -12.07 28.29
CA ASP A 30 -1.78 -12.67 29.18
C ASP A 30 -2.23 -14.05 29.69
N GLN A 31 -3.51 -14.21 30.05
CA GLN A 31 -4.07 -15.52 30.43
C GLN A 31 -3.98 -16.53 29.30
N VAL A 32 -4.28 -16.12 28.06
CA VAL A 32 -4.15 -17.00 26.88
C VAL A 32 -2.71 -17.47 26.70
N VAL A 33 -1.75 -16.56 26.84
CA VAL A 33 -0.32 -16.89 26.70
C VAL A 33 0.15 -17.84 27.79
N GLU A 34 -0.30 -17.66 29.03
CA GLU A 34 -0.01 -18.56 30.15
C GLU A 34 -0.60 -19.95 29.91
N MET A 35 -1.87 -20.04 29.49
CA MET A 35 -2.57 -21.31 29.29
C MET A 35 -2.04 -22.12 28.10
N ILE A 36 -1.64 -21.46 27.00
CA ILE A 36 -1.06 -22.12 25.82
C ILE A 36 0.45 -22.36 25.99
N GLY A 37 1.11 -21.65 26.90
CA GLY A 37 2.56 -21.75 27.10
C GLY A 37 3.38 -20.97 26.07
N TRP A 38 2.86 -19.84 25.58
CA TRP A 38 3.61 -18.95 24.70
C TRP A 38 4.57 -18.03 25.47
N ALA A 39 5.61 -17.56 24.81
CA ALA A 39 6.64 -16.73 25.46
C ALA A 39 6.24 -15.26 25.69
N SER A 40 5.18 -14.73 25.04
CA SER A 40 4.83 -13.30 25.14
C SER A 40 3.42 -12.99 24.63
N SER A 41 2.71 -12.08 25.33
CA SER A 41 1.43 -11.48 24.90
C SER A 41 1.54 -10.60 23.65
N SER A 42 2.76 -10.24 23.24
CA SER A 42 3.00 -9.65 21.91
C SER A 42 2.59 -10.60 20.78
N LYS A 43 2.70 -11.92 20.97
CA LYS A 43 2.31 -12.90 19.93
C LYS A 43 0.81 -12.88 19.70
N ILE A 44 0.00 -13.05 20.75
CA ILE A 44 -1.47 -13.02 20.62
C ILE A 44 -1.95 -11.67 20.08
N SER A 45 -1.39 -10.55 20.57
CA SER A 45 -1.71 -9.23 20.05
C SER A 45 -1.43 -9.09 18.55
N ARG A 46 -0.28 -9.57 18.07
CA ARG A 46 0.04 -9.51 16.62
C ARG A 46 -0.88 -10.40 15.79
N ILE A 47 -1.29 -11.56 16.31
CA ILE A 47 -2.24 -12.47 15.63
C ILE A 47 -3.62 -11.83 15.56
N GLU A 48 -4.16 -11.34 16.68
CA GLU A 48 -5.48 -10.71 16.75
C GLU A 48 -5.60 -9.44 15.90
N ASN A 49 -4.49 -8.70 15.75
CA ASN A 49 -4.43 -7.53 14.87
C ASN A 49 -4.06 -7.87 13.42
N GLY A 50 -3.92 -9.14 13.05
CA GLY A 50 -3.53 -9.59 11.70
C GLY A 50 -2.12 -9.16 11.25
N ARG A 51 -1.27 -8.72 12.18
CA ARG A 51 0.09 -8.20 11.91
C ARG A 51 1.14 -9.29 11.72
N SER A 52 0.89 -10.50 12.19
CA SER A 52 1.73 -11.67 11.91
C SER A 52 0.93 -12.81 11.32
N ARG A 53 1.59 -13.65 10.52
CA ARG A 53 1.05 -14.97 10.19
C ARG A 53 1.05 -15.80 11.47
N ALA A 54 -0.09 -16.41 11.77
CA ALA A 54 -0.19 -17.45 12.78
C ALA A 54 0.04 -18.79 12.08
N ASP A 55 0.82 -19.66 12.70
CA ASP A 55 0.94 -21.03 12.22
C ASP A 55 -0.36 -21.78 12.49
N LEU A 56 -0.67 -22.80 11.68
CA LEU A 56 -1.91 -23.55 11.84
C LEU A 56 -2.06 -24.16 13.24
N GLY A 57 -0.94 -24.61 13.84
CA GLY A 57 -0.92 -25.11 15.22
C GLY A 57 -1.39 -24.06 16.22
N ASP A 58 -0.84 -22.85 16.15
CA ASP A 58 -1.25 -21.74 17.02
C ASP A 58 -2.76 -21.45 16.93
N ILE A 59 -3.32 -21.52 15.72
CA ILE A 59 -4.75 -21.32 15.49
C ILE A 59 -5.57 -22.44 16.12
N LEU A 60 -5.15 -23.70 15.96
CA LEU A 60 -5.84 -24.84 16.55
C LEU A 60 -5.83 -24.77 18.08
N ASP A 61 -4.70 -24.43 18.69
CA ASP A 61 -4.56 -24.28 20.14
C ASP A 61 -5.49 -23.19 20.69
N LEU A 62 -5.59 -22.04 19.99
CA LEU A 62 -6.51 -20.97 20.36
C LEU A 62 -7.97 -21.41 20.26
N LEU A 63 -8.34 -22.09 19.17
CA LEU A 63 -9.71 -22.56 18.96
C LEU A 63 -10.11 -23.61 19.99
N ASP A 64 -9.18 -24.47 20.41
CA ASP A 64 -9.39 -25.44 21.47
C ASP A 64 -9.57 -24.75 22.83
N LEU A 65 -8.69 -23.79 23.15
CA LEU A 65 -8.79 -23.00 24.39
C LEU A 65 -10.12 -22.24 24.48
N TYR A 66 -10.60 -21.70 23.36
CA TYR A 66 -11.87 -20.98 23.32
C TYR A 66 -13.10 -21.89 23.18
N GLY A 67 -12.91 -23.22 23.13
CA GLY A 67 -14.01 -24.18 22.99
C GLY A 67 -14.75 -24.07 21.66
N THR A 68 -14.10 -23.57 20.61
CA THR A 68 -14.73 -23.34 19.30
C THR A 68 -14.87 -24.65 18.53
N THR A 69 -16.11 -25.00 18.18
CA THR A 69 -16.47 -26.25 17.50
C THR A 69 -17.38 -25.99 16.29
N GLY A 70 -17.63 -27.05 15.50
CA GLY A 70 -18.59 -27.00 14.39
C GLY A 70 -18.14 -26.12 13.21
N PRO A 71 -19.11 -25.60 12.42
CA PRO A 71 -18.82 -24.91 11.16
C PRO A 71 -17.88 -23.70 11.30
N LEU A 72 -17.97 -22.96 12.40
CA LEU A 72 -17.09 -21.81 12.66
C LEU A 72 -15.62 -22.25 12.79
N ARG A 73 -15.36 -23.37 13.48
CA ARG A 73 -14.00 -23.90 13.62
C ARG A 73 -13.43 -24.27 12.25
N GLU A 74 -14.21 -24.97 11.44
CA GLU A 74 -13.81 -25.40 10.10
C GLU A 74 -13.49 -24.20 9.20
N GLN A 75 -14.32 -23.16 9.26
CA GLN A 75 -14.11 -21.91 8.53
C GLN A 75 -12.80 -21.21 8.93
N LEU A 76 -12.54 -21.04 10.23
CA LEU A 76 -11.32 -20.37 10.72
C LEU A 76 -10.06 -21.17 10.40
N VAL A 77 -10.13 -22.50 10.45
CA VAL A 77 -9.05 -23.41 10.03
C VAL A 77 -8.78 -23.30 8.52
N ALA A 78 -9.82 -23.20 7.69
CA ALA A 78 -9.65 -22.99 6.26
C ALA A 78 -8.96 -21.65 5.96
N ILE A 79 -9.38 -20.57 6.62
CA ILE A 79 -8.74 -19.25 6.48
C ILE A 79 -7.27 -19.30 6.87
N ALA A 80 -6.92 -19.98 7.97
CA ALA A 80 -5.55 -20.14 8.43
C ALA A 80 -4.67 -20.90 7.41
N ARG A 81 -5.20 -21.96 6.80
CA ARG A 81 -4.50 -22.72 5.75
C ARG A 81 -4.25 -21.89 4.51
N ASP A 82 -5.26 -21.15 4.05
CA ASP A 82 -5.15 -20.32 2.85
C ASP A 82 -4.19 -19.15 3.03
N ALA A 83 -4.17 -18.51 4.21
CA ALA A 83 -3.21 -17.46 4.53
C ALA A 83 -1.75 -17.94 4.42
N GLY A 84 -1.49 -19.22 4.71
CA GLY A 84 -0.19 -19.89 4.56
C GLY A 84 0.25 -20.12 3.11
N ASN A 85 -0.70 -20.19 2.16
CA ASN A 85 -0.44 -20.50 0.74
C ASN A 85 0.00 -19.27 -0.09
N SER A 86 0.18 -18.12 0.56
CA SER A 86 0.68 -16.87 0.00
C SER A 86 2.10 -16.94 -0.62
N ARG A 87 2.78 -18.09 -0.59
CA ARG A 87 4.18 -18.23 -1.06
C ARG A 87 4.32 -18.17 -2.58
N GLY A 88 3.28 -18.54 -3.34
CA GLY A 88 3.31 -18.50 -4.81
C GLY A 88 3.42 -17.08 -5.37
N TRP A 89 2.65 -16.14 -4.83
CA TRP A 89 2.64 -14.74 -5.29
C TRP A 89 3.90 -13.97 -4.83
N MET A 90 4.40 -14.21 -3.61
CA MET A 90 5.60 -13.54 -3.09
C MET A 90 6.87 -13.89 -3.87
N ARG A 91 6.92 -15.08 -4.49
CA ARG A 91 8.06 -15.50 -5.33
C ARG A 91 8.12 -14.78 -6.68
N ALA A 92 6.99 -14.26 -7.16
CA ALA A 92 6.94 -13.53 -8.43
C ALA A 92 7.57 -12.12 -8.32
N TYR A 93 7.72 -11.57 -7.11
CA TYR A 93 8.12 -10.17 -6.90
C TYR A 93 9.14 -10.00 -5.75
N PRO A 94 10.38 -10.49 -5.91
CA PRO A 94 11.39 -10.46 -4.84
C PRO A 94 11.82 -9.05 -4.43
N SER A 95 11.57 -8.03 -5.28
CA SER A 95 12.14 -6.69 -5.17
C SER A 95 11.14 -5.60 -4.77
N MET A 96 9.94 -5.97 -4.29
CA MET A 96 8.93 -5.02 -3.78
C MET A 96 9.33 -4.43 -2.42
N THR A 97 9.18 -3.11 -2.28
CA THR A 97 9.22 -2.46 -0.96
C THR A 97 8.10 -2.98 -0.06
N PRO A 98 8.23 -2.88 1.29
CA PRO A 98 7.16 -3.28 2.20
C PRO A 98 5.81 -2.60 1.91
N GLN A 99 5.84 -1.33 1.50
CA GLN A 99 4.66 -0.57 1.11
C GLN A 99 3.98 -1.17 -0.14
N GLN A 100 4.74 -1.36 -1.22
CA GLN A 100 4.22 -1.95 -2.46
C GLN A 100 3.63 -3.34 -2.23
N ARG A 101 4.27 -4.14 -1.37
CA ARG A 101 3.79 -5.46 -0.97
C ARG A 101 2.43 -5.37 -0.26
N SER A 102 2.25 -4.40 0.63
CA SER A 102 0.99 -4.20 1.36
C SER A 102 -0.17 -3.92 0.42
N TYR A 103 0.03 -3.06 -0.59
CA TYR A 103 -0.99 -2.78 -1.61
C TYR A 103 -1.25 -3.98 -2.51
N ALA A 104 -0.21 -4.65 -2.99
CA ALA A 104 -0.37 -5.87 -3.80
C ALA A 104 -1.17 -6.95 -3.05
N GLU A 105 -0.97 -7.11 -1.73
CA GLU A 105 -1.77 -8.03 -0.91
C GLU A 105 -3.25 -7.66 -0.87
N LEU A 106 -3.62 -6.37 -0.89
CA LEU A 106 -5.01 -5.93 -0.97
C LEU A 106 -5.58 -6.21 -2.37
N GLU A 107 -4.88 -5.76 -3.40
CA GLU A 107 -5.34 -5.78 -4.79
C GLU A 107 -5.71 -7.18 -5.31
N VAL A 108 -4.90 -8.19 -4.99
CA VAL A 108 -5.08 -9.57 -5.48
C VAL A 108 -6.47 -10.15 -5.15
N GLY A 109 -7.03 -9.80 -3.99
CA GLY A 109 -8.33 -10.33 -3.54
C GLY A 109 -9.54 -9.47 -3.88
N CYS A 110 -9.34 -8.33 -4.54
CA CYS A 110 -10.41 -7.36 -4.72
C CYS A 110 -11.38 -7.79 -5.80
N SER A 111 -12.70 -7.72 -5.53
CA SER A 111 -13.78 -7.72 -6.54
C SER A 111 -13.89 -6.36 -7.24
N MET A 112 -13.70 -5.29 -6.48
CA MET A 112 -13.79 -3.90 -6.92
C MET A 112 -12.68 -3.08 -6.28
N ILE A 113 -12.06 -2.20 -7.06
CA ILE A 113 -11.11 -1.19 -6.61
C ILE A 113 -11.65 0.18 -7.03
N ARG A 114 -11.77 1.10 -6.07
CA ARG A 114 -12.14 2.51 -6.33
C ARG A 114 -11.05 3.44 -5.85
N GLU A 115 -10.62 4.39 -6.67
CA GLU A 115 -9.54 5.30 -6.29
C GLU A 115 -9.88 6.75 -6.60
N TYR A 116 -9.52 7.63 -5.68
CA TYR A 116 -9.59 9.07 -5.88
C TYR A 116 -8.18 9.66 -5.81
N ALA A 117 -7.80 10.40 -6.85
CA ALA A 117 -6.45 10.92 -7.02
C ALA A 117 -6.47 12.45 -7.20
N GLN A 118 -5.90 13.17 -6.23
CA GLN A 118 -5.85 14.63 -6.24
C GLN A 118 -4.70 15.18 -7.10
N GLN A 119 -3.50 14.69 -6.85
CA GLN A 119 -2.27 15.26 -7.42
C GLN A 119 -1.37 14.19 -8.04
N ILE A 120 -1.62 12.92 -7.75
CA ILE A 120 -0.77 11.81 -8.15
C ILE A 120 -1.69 10.69 -8.58
N LEU A 121 -1.50 10.21 -9.81
CA LEU A 121 -2.22 9.05 -10.33
C LEU A 121 -1.99 7.79 -9.48
N PRO A 122 -3.01 6.94 -9.28
CA PRO A 122 -2.85 5.68 -8.56
C PRO A 122 -1.91 4.71 -9.28
N GLY A 123 -1.23 3.85 -8.52
CA GLY A 123 -0.17 2.98 -9.04
C GLY A 123 -0.61 2.03 -10.15
N LEU A 124 -1.86 1.54 -10.11
CA LEU A 124 -2.40 0.57 -11.07
C LEU A 124 -2.60 1.12 -12.48
N ILE A 125 -2.61 2.44 -12.65
CA ILE A 125 -2.82 3.11 -13.94
C ILE A 125 -1.60 3.89 -14.39
N GLN A 126 -0.44 3.71 -13.76
CA GLN A 126 0.81 4.39 -14.12
C GLN A 126 1.55 3.64 -15.24
N THR A 127 2.15 4.40 -16.15
CA THR A 127 3.21 3.90 -17.04
C THR A 127 4.52 3.74 -16.26
N PRO A 128 5.45 2.89 -16.72
CA PRO A 128 6.78 2.79 -16.13
C PRO A 128 7.53 4.14 -16.07
N GLY A 129 7.37 4.97 -17.12
CA GLY A 129 7.95 6.31 -17.17
C GLY A 129 7.42 7.22 -16.08
N TYR A 130 6.10 7.30 -15.91
CA TYR A 130 5.49 8.07 -14.83
C TYR A 130 5.88 7.55 -13.45
N ALA A 131 5.86 6.22 -13.27
CA ALA A 131 6.25 5.55 -12.03
C ALA A 131 7.68 5.92 -11.61
N ARG A 132 8.62 5.98 -12.56
CA ARG A 132 10.02 6.39 -12.30
C ARG A 132 10.10 7.78 -11.67
N TRP A 133 9.43 8.76 -12.27
CA TRP A 133 9.39 10.14 -11.73
C TRP A 133 8.70 10.22 -10.37
N ARG A 134 7.61 9.46 -10.19
CA ARG A 134 6.89 9.38 -8.91
C ARG A 134 7.74 8.78 -7.79
N ILE A 135 8.58 7.79 -8.09
CA ILE A 135 9.48 7.17 -7.12
C ILE A 135 10.58 8.14 -6.73
N LEU A 136 11.25 8.73 -7.72
CA LEU A 136 12.36 9.68 -7.51
C LEU A 136 11.90 10.92 -6.75
N GLY A 137 10.78 11.54 -7.15
CA GLY A 137 10.22 12.72 -6.48
C GLY A 137 9.44 12.40 -5.21
N GLY A 138 9.25 11.13 -4.89
CA GLY A 138 8.34 10.67 -3.83
C GLY A 138 8.93 10.61 -2.43
N ARG A 139 10.25 10.56 -2.32
CA ARG A 139 10.98 10.46 -1.05
C ARG A 139 12.23 11.32 -1.10
N PRO A 140 12.47 12.21 -0.13
CA PRO A 140 13.71 12.99 -0.09
C PRO A 140 14.99 12.15 -0.08
N SER A 141 14.92 10.93 0.45
CA SER A 141 16.04 9.98 0.50
C SER A 141 16.30 9.24 -0.81
N GLY A 142 15.41 9.35 -1.80
CA GLY A 142 15.41 8.49 -2.97
C GLY A 142 14.98 7.04 -2.70
N PRO A 143 14.88 6.21 -3.75
CA PRO A 143 14.63 4.76 -3.65
C PRO A 143 15.91 3.98 -3.35
N ASP A 144 15.77 2.80 -2.75
CA ASP A 144 16.89 1.85 -2.58
C ASP A 144 17.26 1.20 -3.92
N ASP A 145 16.26 0.83 -4.71
CA ASP A 145 16.42 0.27 -6.06
C ASP A 145 15.26 0.75 -6.96
N LEU A 146 15.54 1.77 -7.78
CA LEU A 146 14.54 2.40 -8.64
C LEU A 146 13.93 1.43 -9.65
N GLU A 147 14.76 0.64 -10.33
CA GLU A 147 14.28 -0.23 -11.41
C GLU A 147 13.49 -1.41 -10.85
N ALA A 148 13.90 -1.95 -9.70
CA ALA A 148 13.09 -2.90 -8.94
C ALA A 148 11.72 -2.34 -8.56
N GLU A 149 11.67 -1.12 -8.04
CA GLU A 149 10.41 -0.48 -7.62
C GLU A 149 9.50 -0.17 -8.82
N VAL A 150 10.06 0.23 -9.96
CA VAL A 150 9.33 0.44 -11.22
C VAL A 150 8.79 -0.89 -11.74
N ALA A 151 9.61 -1.94 -11.81
CA ALA A 151 9.19 -3.27 -12.26
C ALA A 151 8.09 -3.84 -11.36
N ALA A 152 8.19 -3.66 -10.04
CA ALA A 152 7.16 -4.03 -9.08
C ALA A 152 5.83 -3.31 -9.31
N ARG A 153 5.85 -2.01 -9.68
CA ARG A 153 4.63 -1.27 -10.05
C ARG A 153 4.05 -1.79 -11.37
N ALA A 154 4.87 -1.93 -12.41
CA ALA A 154 4.43 -2.41 -13.72
C ALA A 154 3.80 -3.81 -13.63
N ALA A 155 4.36 -4.68 -12.80
CA ALA A 155 3.79 -5.99 -12.54
C ALA A 155 2.39 -5.92 -11.91
N ARG A 156 2.11 -4.96 -11.03
CA ARG A 156 0.78 -4.77 -10.43
C ARG A 156 -0.25 -4.29 -11.45
N THR A 157 0.15 -3.42 -12.38
CA THR A 157 -0.70 -2.95 -13.50
C THR A 157 -1.22 -4.10 -14.37
N SER A 158 -0.52 -5.24 -14.42
CA SER A 158 -1.00 -6.44 -15.15
C SER A 158 -2.32 -6.98 -14.59
N LEU A 159 -2.68 -6.66 -13.34
CA LEU A 159 -3.95 -7.04 -12.72
C LEU A 159 -5.17 -6.57 -13.53
N LEU A 160 -5.09 -5.39 -14.16
CA LEU A 160 -6.16 -4.84 -14.98
C LEU A 160 -6.28 -5.54 -16.34
N HIS A 161 -5.29 -6.32 -16.75
CA HIS A 161 -5.22 -6.97 -18.07
C HIS A 161 -5.41 -8.50 -17.99
N VAL A 162 -5.74 -9.03 -16.81
CA VAL A 162 -5.99 -10.46 -16.63
C VAL A 162 -7.23 -10.87 -17.44
N GLU A 163 -7.07 -11.86 -18.32
CA GLU A 163 -8.16 -12.34 -19.20
C GLU A 163 -9.34 -12.95 -18.44
N ASN A 164 -9.07 -13.58 -17.30
CA ASN A 164 -10.06 -14.32 -16.53
C ASN A 164 -10.36 -13.58 -15.22
N ASP A 165 -11.54 -12.94 -15.17
CA ASP A 165 -12.03 -12.22 -14.00
C ASP A 165 -11.01 -11.16 -13.53
N PRO A 166 -10.93 -9.99 -14.20
CA PRO A 166 -10.23 -8.80 -13.69
C PRO A 166 -11.11 -8.00 -12.72
N PRO A 167 -10.54 -7.32 -11.71
CA PRO A 167 -11.34 -6.51 -10.79
C PRO A 167 -12.01 -5.37 -11.51
N VAL A 168 -13.24 -5.02 -11.10
CA VAL A 168 -13.86 -3.78 -11.58
C VAL A 168 -13.08 -2.61 -10.98
N TYR A 169 -12.58 -1.74 -11.83
CA TYR A 169 -11.71 -0.62 -11.45
C TYR A 169 -12.38 0.69 -11.78
N GLU A 170 -12.54 1.58 -10.79
CA GLU A 170 -13.11 2.90 -10.99
C GLU A 170 -12.19 3.96 -10.38
N ALA A 171 -11.75 4.93 -11.17
CA ALA A 171 -10.90 6.01 -10.68
C ALA A 171 -11.46 7.39 -11.03
N ILE A 172 -11.42 8.29 -10.04
CA ILE A 172 -11.72 9.71 -10.20
C ILE A 172 -10.42 10.48 -10.04
N LEU A 173 -10.03 11.17 -11.11
CA LEU A 173 -8.75 11.83 -11.24
C LEU A 173 -9.00 13.34 -11.31
N GLU A 174 -8.47 14.09 -10.35
CA GLU A 174 -8.43 15.54 -10.46
C GLU A 174 -7.52 15.95 -11.61
N GLU A 175 -7.89 17.02 -12.32
CA GLU A 175 -7.07 17.55 -13.42
C GLU A 175 -5.65 17.93 -12.95
N SER A 176 -5.49 18.34 -11.68
CA SER A 176 -4.18 18.63 -11.08
C SER A 176 -3.23 17.44 -11.03
N ALA A 177 -3.73 16.20 -11.13
CA ALA A 177 -2.89 15.00 -11.21
C ALA A 177 -2.05 14.91 -12.50
N PHE A 178 -2.36 15.76 -13.50
CA PHE A 178 -1.65 15.85 -14.78
C PHE A 178 -0.74 17.08 -14.87
N SER A 179 -0.43 17.71 -13.73
CA SER A 179 0.43 18.89 -13.66
C SER A 179 1.89 18.58 -14.02
N ARG A 180 2.58 19.55 -14.64
CA ARG A 180 4.04 19.51 -14.90
C ARG A 180 4.91 19.43 -13.64
N ARG A 181 4.32 19.59 -12.45
CA ARG A 181 5.01 19.34 -11.17
C ARG A 181 5.33 17.87 -10.95
N VAL A 182 4.64 16.96 -11.66
CA VAL A 182 4.68 15.53 -11.41
C VAL A 182 5.67 14.79 -12.32
N ALA A 183 5.65 15.11 -13.61
CA ALA A 183 6.56 14.52 -14.61
C ALA A 183 6.75 15.46 -15.81
N PRO A 184 7.80 15.26 -16.62
CA PRO A 184 8.02 16.01 -17.87
C PRO A 184 6.88 15.82 -18.90
N PRO A 185 6.73 16.76 -19.87
CA PRO A 185 5.61 16.74 -20.80
C PRO A 185 5.48 15.49 -21.68
N ASP A 186 6.59 14.91 -22.13
CA ASP A 186 6.59 13.65 -22.91
C ASP A 186 6.11 12.46 -22.07
N VAL A 187 6.56 12.35 -20.82
CA VAL A 187 6.13 11.31 -19.89
C VAL A 187 4.65 11.45 -19.56
N LEU A 188 4.17 12.69 -19.37
CA LEU A 188 2.75 12.96 -19.19
C LEU A 188 1.94 12.62 -20.43
N ALA A 189 2.45 12.88 -21.63
CA ALA A 189 1.78 12.50 -22.87
C ALA A 189 1.62 10.98 -22.98
N ASP A 190 2.69 10.21 -22.76
CA ASP A 190 2.66 8.75 -22.80
C ASP A 190 1.72 8.20 -21.70
N GLN A 191 1.71 8.83 -20.52
CA GLN A 191 0.78 8.49 -19.45
C GLN A 191 -0.69 8.76 -19.84
N LEU A 192 -0.99 9.88 -20.48
CA LEU A 192 -2.35 10.22 -20.92
C LEU A 192 -2.83 9.29 -22.04
N GLU A 193 -1.96 8.90 -22.97
CA GLU A 193 -2.26 7.89 -23.99
C GLU A 193 -2.54 6.52 -23.38
N HIS A 194 -1.77 6.14 -22.37
CA HIS A 194 -2.01 4.93 -21.61
C HIS A 194 -3.38 4.95 -20.92
N LEU A 195 -3.77 6.06 -20.27
CA LEU A 195 -5.10 6.20 -19.66
C LEU A 195 -6.22 6.16 -20.71
N HIS A 196 -6.01 6.77 -21.88
CA HIS A 196 -6.95 6.70 -22.98
C HIS A 196 -7.17 5.25 -23.45
N ALA A 197 -6.12 4.44 -23.53
CA ALA A 197 -6.21 3.03 -23.87
C ALA A 197 -6.85 2.19 -22.75
N LEU A 198 -6.51 2.45 -21.47
CA LEU A 198 -7.14 1.78 -20.33
C LEU A 198 -8.65 2.02 -20.28
N ALA A 199 -9.11 3.20 -20.70
CA ALA A 199 -10.53 3.53 -20.75
C ALA A 199 -11.32 2.72 -21.79
N ASP A 200 -10.67 1.95 -22.67
CA ASP A 200 -11.34 0.99 -23.56
C ASP A 200 -11.62 -0.37 -22.89
N LEU A 201 -11.02 -0.66 -21.73
CA LEU A 201 -11.28 -1.90 -21.01
C LEU A 201 -12.67 -1.86 -20.37
N PRO A 202 -13.52 -2.90 -20.57
CA PRO A 202 -14.93 -2.86 -20.15
C PRO A 202 -15.14 -2.83 -18.63
N HIS A 203 -14.15 -3.29 -17.85
CA HIS A 203 -14.15 -3.28 -16.39
C HIS A 203 -13.43 -2.07 -15.78
N VAL A 204 -12.93 -1.15 -16.60
CA VAL A 204 -12.22 0.06 -16.16
C VAL A 204 -13.06 1.29 -16.44
N THR A 205 -13.31 2.11 -15.41
CA THR A 205 -14.00 3.39 -15.52
C THR A 205 -13.11 4.50 -15.00
N LEU A 206 -12.68 5.40 -15.88
CA LEU A 206 -11.89 6.58 -15.51
C LEU A 206 -12.76 7.83 -15.66
N ARG A 207 -12.73 8.70 -14.66
CA ARG A 207 -13.45 9.98 -14.64
C ARG A 207 -12.50 11.10 -14.26
N LEU A 208 -12.69 12.26 -14.88
CA LEU A 208 -11.92 13.48 -14.62
C LEU A 208 -12.78 14.43 -13.79
N LEU A 209 -12.23 14.91 -12.69
CA LEU A 209 -12.80 15.99 -11.90
C LEU A 209 -12.10 17.30 -12.32
N ALA A 210 -12.90 18.25 -12.80
CA ALA A 210 -12.40 19.54 -13.27
C ALA A 210 -12.38 20.56 -12.11
N PRO A 211 -11.40 21.48 -12.07
CA PRO A 211 -11.15 22.33 -10.91
C PRO A 211 -12.31 23.29 -10.57
N GLU A 212 -13.17 23.60 -11.52
CA GLU A 212 -14.33 24.50 -11.37
C GLU A 212 -15.59 23.82 -10.83
N VAL A 213 -15.60 22.49 -10.67
CA VAL A 213 -16.80 21.73 -10.32
C VAL A 213 -17.02 21.72 -8.81
N VAL A 214 -18.27 21.95 -8.41
CA VAL A 214 -18.71 21.79 -7.01
C VAL A 214 -19.04 20.33 -6.74
N VAL A 215 -18.41 19.75 -5.71
CA VAL A 215 -18.65 18.37 -5.27
C VAL A 215 -19.58 18.37 -4.06
N GLY A 216 -20.73 17.70 -4.15
CA GLY A 216 -21.67 17.57 -3.03
C GLY A 216 -22.00 18.93 -2.37
N PRO A 217 -22.12 19.01 -1.03
CA PRO A 217 -22.31 20.27 -0.32
C PRO A 217 -20.98 21.02 -0.11
N TRP A 218 -20.30 21.36 -1.21
CA TRP A 218 -18.96 22.00 -1.19
C TRP A 218 -17.88 21.16 -0.51
N TYR A 219 -17.96 19.84 -0.71
CA TYR A 219 -17.01 18.88 -0.17
C TYR A 219 -15.65 18.99 -0.88
N VAL A 220 -14.58 19.11 -0.10
CA VAL A 220 -13.20 19.07 -0.60
C VAL A 220 -12.49 17.93 0.11
N PRO A 221 -12.08 16.86 -0.61
CA PRO A 221 -11.34 15.77 0.01
C PRO A 221 -10.02 16.27 0.62
N ALA A 222 -9.64 15.78 1.80
CA ALA A 222 -8.37 16.14 2.43
C ALA A 222 -7.17 15.44 1.79
N THR A 223 -7.37 14.20 1.32
CA THR A 223 -6.32 13.35 0.77
C THR A 223 -6.85 12.52 -0.40
N SER A 224 -5.93 11.97 -1.20
CA SER A 224 -6.22 10.86 -2.09
C SER A 224 -6.49 9.58 -1.28
N PHE A 225 -7.29 8.66 -1.82
CA PHE A 225 -7.62 7.42 -1.14
C PHE A 225 -8.01 6.30 -2.12
N SER A 226 -7.85 5.06 -1.68
CA SER A 226 -8.28 3.85 -2.40
C SER A 226 -9.25 3.06 -1.54
N ILE A 227 -10.31 2.51 -2.14
CA ILE A 227 -11.30 1.64 -1.51
C ILE A 227 -11.21 0.28 -2.18
N TYR A 228 -10.88 -0.73 -1.40
CA TYR A 228 -10.74 -2.13 -1.78
C TYR A 228 -11.93 -2.92 -1.26
N GLN A 229 -12.69 -3.55 -2.15
CA GLN A 229 -13.75 -4.49 -1.79
C GLN A 229 -13.39 -5.86 -2.31
N PHE A 230 -13.64 -6.91 -1.52
CA PHE A 230 -13.14 -8.25 -1.77
C PHE A 230 -14.20 -9.16 -2.38
N VAL A 231 -13.77 -10.28 -2.95
CA VAL A 231 -14.67 -11.28 -3.55
C VAL A 231 -15.47 -12.01 -2.47
N ASP A 232 -14.85 -12.28 -1.33
CA ASP A 232 -15.54 -12.85 -0.17
C ASP A 232 -16.33 -11.72 0.54
N PRO A 233 -17.67 -11.80 0.62
CA PRO A 233 -18.50 -10.76 1.23
C PRO A 233 -18.25 -10.58 2.73
N ASP A 234 -17.69 -11.59 3.39
CA ASP A 234 -17.34 -11.52 4.81
C ASP A 234 -15.96 -10.88 5.03
N ASP A 235 -15.15 -10.71 3.98
CA ASP A 235 -13.88 -10.01 4.06
C ASP A 235 -14.13 -8.49 4.12
N PRO A 236 -13.71 -7.80 5.20
CA PRO A 236 -14.07 -6.40 5.40
C PRO A 236 -13.41 -5.51 4.34
N GLY A 237 -14.22 -4.69 3.67
CA GLY A 237 -13.73 -3.65 2.76
C GLY A 237 -12.69 -2.78 3.44
N THR A 238 -11.68 -2.34 2.69
CA THR A 238 -10.53 -1.60 3.23
C THR A 238 -10.35 -0.29 2.49
N VAL A 239 -10.33 0.83 3.22
CA VAL A 239 -9.84 2.11 2.72
C VAL A 239 -8.35 2.21 2.99
N ALA A 240 -7.57 2.62 2.00
CA ALA A 240 -6.16 2.95 2.14
C ALA A 240 -5.92 4.43 1.83
N VAL A 241 -5.16 5.09 2.70
CA VAL A 241 -4.67 6.45 2.50
C VAL A 241 -3.14 6.41 2.59
N GLU A 242 -2.47 6.72 1.48
CA GLU A 242 -1.01 6.88 1.47
C GLU A 242 -0.62 8.14 2.24
N ALA A 243 0.36 8.01 3.13
CA ALA A 243 0.97 9.15 3.81
C ALA A 243 2.49 9.02 3.87
N LEU A 244 3.19 10.14 4.02
CA LEU A 244 4.65 10.20 3.93
C LEU A 244 5.36 9.21 4.89
N ALA A 245 4.89 9.15 6.13
CA ALA A 245 5.52 8.33 7.16
C ALA A 245 4.92 6.92 7.26
N ARG A 246 3.59 6.82 7.18
CA ARG A 246 2.86 5.55 7.36
C ARG A 246 1.48 5.63 6.74
N ASP A 247 1.17 4.64 5.92
CA ASP A 247 -0.16 4.49 5.33
C ASP A 247 -1.21 4.12 6.38
N HIS A 248 -2.43 4.60 6.16
CA HIS A 248 -3.59 4.30 6.98
C HIS A 248 -4.48 3.28 6.27
N LEU A 249 -4.68 2.11 6.89
CA LEU A 249 -5.61 1.08 6.43
C LEU A 249 -6.81 1.02 7.38
N LEU A 250 -7.97 1.44 6.91
CA LEU A 250 -9.22 1.49 7.67
C LEU A 250 -10.16 0.39 7.16
N SER A 251 -10.65 -0.46 8.05
CA SER A 251 -11.56 -1.57 7.69
C SER A 251 -12.81 -1.63 8.55
N ASP A 252 -13.04 -0.61 9.37
CA ASP A 252 -14.30 -0.47 10.09
C ASP A 252 -15.40 0.01 9.14
N GLY A 253 -16.63 -0.42 9.39
CA GLY A 253 -17.76 -0.12 8.53
C GLY A 253 -18.13 1.36 8.49
N SER A 254 -17.85 2.14 9.54
CA SER A 254 -18.12 3.58 9.57
C SER A 254 -17.24 4.34 8.59
N SER A 255 -15.92 4.15 8.67
CA SER A 255 -14.97 4.74 7.73
C SER A 255 -15.30 4.32 6.29
N LEU A 256 -15.57 3.03 6.05
CA LEU A 256 -15.90 2.57 4.70
C LEU A 256 -17.14 3.27 4.13
N ARG A 257 -18.21 3.44 4.91
CA ARG A 257 -19.42 4.16 4.47
C ARG A 257 -19.16 5.63 4.18
N GLU A 258 -18.34 6.29 4.99
CA GLU A 258 -17.97 7.69 4.80
C GLU A 258 -17.22 7.90 3.49
N TYR A 259 -16.16 7.11 3.26
CA TYR A 259 -15.38 7.17 2.02
C TYR A 259 -16.18 6.77 0.78
N LEU A 260 -17.10 5.78 0.88
CA LEU A 260 -18.00 5.44 -0.23
C LEU A 260 -18.97 6.58 -0.56
N SER A 261 -19.45 7.31 0.45
CA SER A 261 -20.33 8.48 0.25
C SER A 261 -19.57 9.62 -0.42
N ALA A 262 -18.36 9.92 0.06
CA ALA A 262 -17.46 10.89 -0.55
C ALA A 262 -17.14 10.53 -2.01
N PHE A 263 -16.80 9.26 -2.27
CA PHE A 263 -16.57 8.76 -3.63
C PHE A 263 -17.82 8.93 -4.52
N GLY A 264 -19.02 8.69 -3.96
CA GLY A 264 -20.29 8.91 -4.65
C GLY A 264 -20.47 10.36 -5.11
N TRP A 265 -20.22 11.34 -4.24
CA TRP A 265 -20.27 12.76 -4.59
C TRP A 265 -19.24 13.13 -5.66
N LEU A 266 -18.01 12.65 -5.52
CA LEU A 266 -16.95 12.88 -6.51
C LEU A 266 -17.35 12.30 -7.88
N ARG A 267 -17.95 11.10 -7.90
CA ARG A 267 -18.37 10.41 -9.12
C ARG A 267 -19.47 11.15 -9.86
N GLU A 268 -20.42 11.70 -9.12
CA GLU A 268 -21.54 12.46 -9.65
C GLU A 268 -21.08 13.80 -10.24
N ALA A 269 -20.12 14.45 -9.59
CA ALA A 269 -19.53 15.71 -10.04
C ALA A 269 -18.58 15.53 -11.24
N ALA A 270 -17.85 14.41 -11.30
CA ALA A 270 -16.85 14.16 -12.33
C ALA A 270 -17.46 14.00 -13.73
N ARG A 271 -16.66 14.33 -14.75
CA ARG A 271 -17.03 14.16 -16.16
C ARG A 271 -17.43 12.72 -16.46
N SER A 272 -18.27 12.54 -17.47
CA SER A 272 -18.62 11.20 -17.96
C SER A 272 -17.37 10.47 -18.46
N PRO A 273 -17.34 9.12 -18.43
CA PRO A 273 -16.19 8.36 -18.91
C PRO A 273 -15.80 8.69 -20.36
N ALA A 274 -16.79 8.92 -21.23
CA ALA A 274 -16.56 9.32 -22.62
C ALA A 274 -15.89 10.70 -22.74
N ALA A 275 -16.39 11.70 -22.01
CA ALA A 275 -15.80 13.04 -22.00
C ALA A 275 -14.40 13.06 -21.38
N THR A 276 -14.18 12.24 -20.34
CA THR A 276 -12.85 12.04 -19.76
C THR A 276 -11.87 11.42 -20.73
N ARG A 277 -12.30 10.38 -21.46
CA ARG A 277 -11.46 9.73 -22.48
C ARG A 277 -11.07 10.68 -23.61
N GLU A 278 -12.01 11.52 -24.06
CA GLU A 278 -11.73 12.55 -25.06
C GLU A 278 -10.73 13.58 -24.53
N TRP A 279 -10.92 14.02 -23.29
CA TRP A 279 -9.99 14.93 -22.63
C TRP A 279 -8.57 14.36 -22.55
N PHE A 280 -8.39 13.07 -22.21
CA PHE A 280 -7.06 12.43 -22.22
C PHE A 280 -6.39 12.54 -23.60
N ALA A 281 -7.12 12.28 -24.68
CA ALA A 281 -6.57 12.37 -26.03
C ALA A 281 -6.17 13.80 -26.41
N GLN A 282 -6.96 14.81 -26.01
CA GLN A 282 -6.65 16.22 -26.24
C GLN A 282 -5.43 16.66 -25.41
N ALA A 283 -5.40 16.32 -24.13
CA ALA A 283 -4.31 16.65 -23.22
C ALA A 283 -2.98 16.00 -23.65
N ALA A 284 -2.99 14.75 -24.13
CA ALA A 284 -1.80 14.08 -24.65
C ALA A 284 -1.18 14.85 -25.83
N ARG A 285 -1.99 15.27 -26.79
CA ARG A 285 -1.52 16.08 -27.93
C ARG A 285 -0.93 17.41 -27.49
N ALA A 286 -1.57 18.10 -26.54
CA ALA A 286 -1.08 19.37 -26.01
C ALA A 286 0.26 19.20 -25.25
N ALA A 287 0.41 18.12 -24.49
CA ALA A 287 1.63 17.79 -23.78
C ALA A 287 2.80 17.51 -24.76
N ARG A 288 2.57 16.70 -25.81
CA ARG A 288 3.57 16.46 -26.88
C ARG A 288 4.00 17.74 -27.59
N ALA A 289 3.04 18.62 -27.91
CA ALA A 289 3.33 19.89 -28.59
C ALA A 289 4.17 20.85 -27.73
N SER A 290 4.18 20.67 -26.41
CA SER A 290 4.87 21.54 -25.46
C SER A 290 6.22 20.99 -24.97
N ALA A 291 6.67 19.84 -25.46
CA ALA A 291 7.83 19.13 -24.92
C ALA A 291 9.17 19.63 -25.50
N PRO A 292 10.09 20.18 -24.70
CA PRO A 292 11.52 20.09 -24.99
C PRO A 292 12.03 18.68 -24.64
N SER A 293 13.13 18.23 -25.27
CA SER A 293 13.73 16.90 -25.06
C SER A 293 13.99 16.59 -23.58
N THR A 294 13.55 15.42 -23.14
CA THR A 294 13.69 14.94 -21.76
C THR A 294 15.15 14.74 -21.40
N PRO A 295 15.66 15.38 -20.33
CA PRO A 295 16.98 15.06 -19.83
C PRO A 295 17.00 13.59 -19.37
N GLN A 296 18.02 12.85 -19.78
CA GLN A 296 18.27 11.51 -19.25
C GLN A 296 18.46 11.63 -17.73
N LEU A 297 17.59 10.95 -16.98
CA LEU A 297 17.75 10.82 -15.54
C LEU A 297 18.89 9.85 -15.29
N ASP A 298 20.09 10.38 -15.06
CA ASP A 298 21.16 9.59 -14.47
C ASP A 298 20.72 9.18 -13.06
N SER A 299 20.90 7.89 -12.73
CA SER A 299 20.73 7.40 -11.36
C SER A 299 21.49 8.32 -10.40
N PRO A 300 20.95 8.65 -9.22
CA PRO A 300 21.67 9.48 -8.28
C PRO A 300 23.03 8.83 -8.03
N SER A 301 24.09 9.52 -8.43
CA SER A 301 25.45 9.17 -8.07
C SER A 301 25.45 8.96 -6.58
N SER A 302 25.90 7.78 -6.13
CA SER A 302 26.26 7.60 -4.73
C SER A 302 27.12 8.81 -4.33
N PRO A 303 26.93 9.41 -3.15
CA PRO A 303 27.81 10.50 -2.73
C PRO A 303 29.23 9.91 -2.74
N ASP A 304 30.03 10.33 -3.71
CA ASP A 304 31.42 9.91 -3.83
C ASP A 304 32.12 10.22 -2.51
N GLY A 305 32.96 9.26 -2.11
CA GLY A 305 33.66 9.24 -0.84
C GLY A 305 34.28 10.58 -0.48
N GLU A 306 33.60 11.31 0.40
CA GLU A 306 34.29 12.21 1.30
C GLU A 306 35.07 11.32 2.25
N SER A 307 36.38 11.24 2.02
CA SER A 307 37.37 10.69 2.93
C SER A 307 37.07 11.21 4.34
N ALA A 308 36.37 10.40 5.12
CA ALA A 308 36.18 10.62 6.54
C ALA A 308 37.57 10.59 7.18
N GLY A 309 38.09 11.78 7.44
CA GLY A 309 39.26 11.99 8.27
C GLY A 309 39.05 11.21 9.56
N ARG A 310 39.91 10.22 9.75
CA ARG A 310 40.06 9.38 10.94
C ARG A 310 39.79 10.21 12.20
N PRO A 311 38.82 9.85 13.06
CA PRO A 311 38.55 10.63 14.26
C PRO A 311 39.80 10.64 15.15
N ALA A 312 40.24 11.83 15.53
CA ALA A 312 41.36 12.02 16.43
C ALA A 312 41.08 11.28 17.75
N LYS A 313 42.05 10.47 18.16
CA LYS A 313 42.06 9.73 19.41
C LYS A 313 41.90 10.72 20.58
N PRO A 314 40.95 10.53 21.51
CA PRO A 314 40.82 11.41 22.67
C PRO A 314 42.10 11.34 23.54
N PRO A 315 42.52 12.45 24.17
CA PRO A 315 43.71 12.47 25.01
C PRO A 315 43.52 11.58 26.24
N ALA A 316 44.54 10.76 26.53
CA ALA A 316 44.58 9.89 27.69
C ALA A 316 44.59 10.71 29.01
N PRO A 317 43.98 10.21 30.10
CA PRO A 317 43.99 10.89 31.39
C PRO A 317 45.41 10.95 31.97
N ARG A 318 45.79 12.11 32.52
CA ARG A 318 47.03 12.29 33.27
C ARG A 318 46.97 11.46 34.55
N GLY A 319 47.84 10.45 34.65
CA GLY A 319 48.12 9.73 35.89
C GLY A 319 48.88 10.62 36.89
N PRO A 320 48.87 10.25 38.19
CA PRO A 320 49.44 11.07 39.25
C PRO A 320 50.98 11.10 39.20
N ASP A 321 51.53 12.30 39.41
CA ASP A 321 52.96 12.58 39.53
C ASP A 321 53.54 11.86 40.77
N SER A 322 54.35 10.83 40.55
CA SER A 322 55.20 10.23 41.57
C SER A 322 56.65 10.58 41.28
N ARG A 323 57.10 11.76 41.75
CA ARG A 323 58.52 12.04 41.94
C ARG A 323 58.90 11.72 43.38
N ILE A 324 59.51 10.54 43.54
CA ILE A 324 60.32 10.20 44.70
C ILE A 324 61.69 10.86 44.50
N THR A 325 62.04 11.80 45.38
CA THR A 325 63.42 12.11 45.74
C THR A 325 63.54 11.95 47.24
N ALA A 326 64.35 10.98 47.66
CA ALA A 326 64.83 10.73 49.02
C ALA A 326 65.86 11.81 49.46
N PRO A 327 66.59 11.63 50.58
CA PRO A 327 66.19 11.37 51.98
C PRO A 327 66.68 12.54 52.89
N THR A 328 66.51 12.46 54.22
CA THR A 328 67.57 12.58 55.26
C THR A 328 66.97 12.99 56.63
N ALA A 329 67.35 12.20 57.64
CA ALA A 329 67.37 12.43 59.11
C ALA A 329 66.06 12.72 59.85
#